data_AF-K8EG32-F1
#
_entry.id   AF-K8EG32-F1
#
_cell.length_a   1.000
_cell.length_b   1.000
_cell.length_c   1.000
_cell.angle_alpha   90.00
_cell.angle_beta   90.00
_cell.angle_gamma   90.00
#
_symmetry.space_group_name_H-M   'P 1'
#
loop_
_entity.id
_entity.type
_entity.pdbx_description
1 polymer ?
#
loop_
_entity_poly.entity_id
_entity_poly.type
_entity_poly.pdbx_seq_one_letter_code
_entity_poly.pdbx_strand_id
1 'polypeptide(L)'
;MRTLKVSPTSNLKAEKSTKKTSAKAISCDASETAKKSAALVAAAIVAATIPADAAFARDVQPYAGLTPCKKNAAFKKNNKKEVKGLEKRMKKYDPESAPALALQATIDKTNQRFKNYGEAGLLCGADGLPHLIVDGNLEHLGEFAIPGIGFLYTAGWIGYAGRSYVMKNKLTAKPTNGEIIIDVPMALDCMWQAGAWPLLAGLELKKGELTAPESEITVSPR
;
A
#
# COMPACT_ATOMS: atom_id res chain seq x y z
N MET A 1 30.01 -62.19 -33.95
CA MET A 1 31.44 -61.79 -34.08
C MET A 1 31.54 -60.34 -33.63
N ARG A 2 32.11 -59.88 -32.51
CA ARG A 2 32.99 -60.35 -31.42
C ARG A 2 32.56 -59.53 -30.16
N THR A 3 32.04 -60.11 -29.08
CA THR A 3 32.66 -60.41 -27.75
C THR A 3 33.45 -59.25 -27.07
N LEU A 4 32.91 -58.66 -25.97
CA LEU A 4 33.33 -58.71 -24.52
C LEU A 4 34.62 -57.89 -24.17
N LYS A 5 34.87 -57.20 -23.03
CA LYS A 5 34.30 -57.12 -21.66
C LYS A 5 34.97 -55.95 -20.83
N VAL A 6 34.22 -55.37 -19.88
CA VAL A 6 34.53 -54.98 -18.44
C VAL A 6 35.41 -53.75 -18.04
N SER A 7 34.75 -52.86 -17.25
CA SER A 7 35.07 -51.93 -16.12
C SER A 7 36.44 -52.04 -15.36
N PRO A 8 36.93 -51.06 -14.54
CA PRO A 8 36.15 -50.27 -13.54
C PRO A 8 36.60 -48.81 -13.17
N THR A 9 35.73 -48.13 -12.42
CA THR A 9 35.93 -47.04 -11.44
C THR A 9 37.09 -46.05 -11.59
N SER A 10 36.77 -44.75 -11.72
CA SER A 10 37.54 -43.69 -11.05
C SER A 10 36.68 -42.45 -10.75
N ASN A 11 36.82 -41.98 -9.51
CA ASN A 11 36.24 -40.77 -8.94
C ASN A 11 36.84 -39.52 -9.59
N LEU A 12 36.03 -38.51 -9.91
CA LEU A 12 36.53 -37.15 -10.11
C LEU A 12 35.79 -36.17 -9.21
N LYS A 13 36.63 -35.44 -8.48
CA LYS A 13 36.41 -34.69 -7.26
C LYS A 13 36.40 -33.21 -7.60
N ALA A 14 35.65 -32.44 -6.84
CA ALA A 14 35.61 -30.98 -6.87
C ALA A 14 37.02 -30.35 -6.83
N GLU A 15 37.24 -29.36 -7.69
CA GLU A 15 38.47 -28.56 -7.70
C GLU A 15 38.25 -27.22 -6.99
N LYS A 16 39.21 -26.90 -6.11
CA LYS A 16 39.25 -25.75 -5.21
C LYS A 16 39.87 -24.54 -5.91
N SER A 17 39.38 -23.33 -5.59
CA SER A 17 40.16 -22.10 -5.70
C SER A 17 40.24 -21.40 -4.34
N THR A 18 41.46 -20.96 -4.03
CA THR A 18 42.01 -20.73 -2.70
C THR A 18 41.80 -19.28 -2.25
N LYS A 19 41.25 -19.06 -1.05
CA LYS A 19 41.48 -17.81 -0.29
C LYS A 19 41.64 -18.11 1.19
N LYS A 20 42.79 -17.66 1.73
CA LYS A 20 43.26 -17.85 3.11
C LYS A 20 42.38 -17.10 4.11
N THR A 21 42.03 -17.81 5.18
CA THR A 21 41.46 -17.30 6.43
C THR A 21 42.49 -16.47 7.19
N SER A 22 42.10 -15.31 7.71
CA SER A 22 42.70 -14.70 8.90
C SER A 22 41.58 -14.04 9.70
N ALA A 23 41.22 -14.66 10.82
CA ALA A 23 40.35 -14.07 11.81
C ALA A 23 41.19 -13.11 12.68
N LYS A 24 40.75 -11.86 12.82
CA LYS A 24 41.25 -10.95 13.85
C LYS A 24 40.05 -10.27 14.49
N ALA A 25 39.80 -10.62 15.75
CA ALA A 25 38.82 -9.98 16.60
C ALA A 25 39.24 -8.53 16.86
N ILE A 26 38.31 -7.59 16.72
CA ILE A 26 38.47 -6.20 17.14
C ILE A 26 37.38 -5.96 18.18
N SER A 27 37.80 -6.04 19.46
CA SER A 27 37.11 -5.39 20.56
C SER A 27 37.62 -3.96 20.62
N CYS A 28 36.73 -2.97 20.62
CA CYS A 28 37.06 -1.61 21.02
C CYS A 28 35.95 -1.10 21.94
N ASP A 29 36.31 -1.00 23.22
CA ASP A 29 35.66 -0.21 24.26
C ASP A 29 35.31 1.20 23.76
N ALA A 30 34.06 1.58 23.95
CA ALA A 30 33.57 2.93 23.67
C ALA A 30 33.72 3.79 24.94
N SER A 31 34.87 4.43 25.09
CA SER A 31 35.10 5.48 26.08
C SER A 31 36.02 6.53 25.46
N GLU A 32 35.44 7.66 25.01
CA GLU A 32 36.02 9.03 24.99
C GLU A 32 35.58 9.97 23.85
N THR A 33 34.46 9.73 23.16
CA THR A 33 33.96 10.71 22.16
C THR A 33 32.53 11.19 22.44
N ALA A 34 32.21 11.42 23.71
CA ALA A 34 30.88 11.83 24.17
C ALA A 34 30.78 13.32 24.56
N LYS A 35 31.44 14.26 23.85
CA LYS A 35 31.30 15.71 24.17
C LYS A 35 31.20 16.72 23.01
N LYS A 36 31.20 16.33 21.74
CA LYS A 36 31.12 17.33 20.63
C LYS A 36 30.08 17.09 19.52
N SER A 37 29.22 16.07 19.61
CA SER A 37 28.23 15.74 18.56
C SER A 37 26.80 15.56 19.07
N ALA A 38 26.46 16.12 20.24
CA ALA A 38 25.15 15.92 20.87
C ALA A 38 24.00 16.78 20.30
N ALA A 39 24.26 17.72 19.38
CA ALA A 39 23.22 18.65 18.91
C ALA A 39 22.51 18.23 17.60
N LEU A 40 23.00 17.24 16.85
CA LEU A 40 22.47 16.93 15.51
C LEU A 40 21.91 15.51 15.35
N VAL A 41 22.05 14.62 16.33
CA VAL A 41 21.58 13.22 16.22
C VAL A 41 20.35 12.93 17.10
N ALA A 42 19.98 13.83 18.01
CA ALA A 42 18.82 13.66 18.88
C ALA A 42 17.46 13.80 18.17
N ALA A 43 17.40 14.34 16.95
CA ALA A 43 16.15 14.52 16.22
C ALA A 43 15.71 13.29 15.41
N ALA A 44 16.60 12.33 15.14
CA ALA A 44 16.30 11.19 14.26
C ALA A 44 15.86 9.91 15.00
N ILE A 45 16.17 9.77 16.30
CA ILE A 45 15.86 8.55 17.05
C ILE A 45 14.47 8.60 17.74
N VAL A 46 13.88 9.78 17.91
CA VAL A 46 12.52 9.90 18.52
C VAL A 46 11.40 9.55 17.53
N ALA A 47 11.68 9.46 16.22
CA ALA A 47 10.67 9.16 15.21
C ALA A 47 10.43 7.65 14.98
N ALA A 48 11.30 6.76 15.47
CA ALA A 48 11.30 5.34 15.08
C ALA A 48 10.66 4.37 16.09
N THR A 49 10.18 4.83 17.24
CA THR A 49 9.60 3.97 18.30
C THR A 49 8.14 4.25 18.63
N ILE A 50 7.44 5.08 17.83
CA ILE A 50 6.00 5.26 17.99
C ILE A 50 5.30 4.15 17.18
N PRO A 51 4.55 3.22 17.81
CA PRO A 51 3.68 2.32 17.08
C PRO A 51 2.78 3.15 16.16
N ALA A 52 2.76 2.82 14.86
CA ALA A 52 2.00 3.58 13.86
C ALA A 52 0.51 3.70 14.22
N ASP A 53 -0.01 2.76 15.01
CA ASP A 53 -1.36 2.75 15.58
C ASP A 53 -1.60 3.80 16.68
N ALA A 54 -0.57 4.23 17.42
CA ALA A 54 -0.70 5.24 18.47
C ALA A 54 -0.58 6.69 17.95
N ALA A 55 0.00 6.90 16.76
CA ALA A 55 0.11 8.23 16.16
C ALA A 55 -1.25 8.79 15.69
N PHE A 56 -2.25 7.92 15.46
CA PHE A 56 -3.57 8.30 14.95
C PHE A 56 -4.69 8.21 15.99
N ALA A 57 -4.42 7.71 17.20
CA ALA A 57 -5.39 7.71 18.29
C ALA A 57 -5.33 9.04 19.06
N ARG A 58 -5.72 10.15 18.42
CA ARG A 58 -5.95 11.42 19.13
C ARG A 58 -7.42 11.54 19.52
N ASP A 59 -7.69 11.98 20.75
CA ASP A 59 -9.02 12.47 21.13
C ASP A 59 -9.34 13.69 20.24
N VAL A 60 -9.97 13.41 19.11
CA VAL A 60 -10.30 14.40 18.09
C VAL A 60 -11.20 15.47 18.70
N GLN A 61 -10.78 16.73 18.58
CA GLN A 61 -11.55 17.89 19.00
C GLN A 61 -12.88 17.96 18.24
N PRO A 62 -13.96 18.46 18.84
CA PRO A 62 -15.21 18.68 18.12
C PRO A 62 -14.98 19.63 16.94
N TYR A 63 -14.96 19.07 15.74
CA TYR A 63 -14.79 19.79 14.49
C TYR A 63 -16.17 20.03 13.88
N ALA A 64 -16.48 21.26 13.45
CA ALA A 64 -17.74 21.63 12.81
C ALA A 64 -19.03 21.15 13.53
N GLY A 65 -19.02 21.07 14.87
CA GLY A 65 -20.17 20.60 15.66
C GLY A 65 -20.36 19.08 15.69
N LEU A 66 -19.42 18.31 15.14
CA LEU A 66 -19.38 16.86 15.22
C LEU A 66 -18.75 16.39 16.54
N THR A 67 -19.13 15.20 16.99
CA THR A 67 -18.65 14.59 18.24
C THR A 67 -17.97 13.26 17.95
N PRO A 68 -16.97 12.82 18.75
CA PRO A 68 -16.35 11.52 18.54
C PRO A 68 -17.38 10.37 18.55
N CYS A 69 -17.37 9.52 17.53
CA CYS A 69 -18.35 8.42 17.36
C CYS A 69 -18.41 7.49 18.58
N LYS A 70 -17.28 7.29 19.27
CA LYS A 70 -17.20 6.50 20.52
C LYS A 70 -18.08 7.04 21.65
N LYS A 71 -18.24 8.37 21.71
CA LYS A 71 -19.01 9.08 22.76
C LYS A 71 -20.46 9.38 22.31
N ASN A 72 -20.76 9.28 21.01
CA ASN A 72 -22.06 9.60 20.44
C ASN A 72 -23.15 8.53 20.77
N ALA A 73 -24.27 8.98 21.33
CA ALA A 73 -25.37 8.11 21.74
C ALA A 73 -26.17 7.54 20.54
N ALA A 74 -26.34 8.32 19.47
CA ALA A 74 -27.01 7.87 18.25
C ALA A 74 -26.20 6.77 17.54
N PHE A 75 -24.87 6.86 17.53
CA PHE A 75 -23.99 5.81 16.99
C PHE A 75 -24.17 4.47 17.74
N LYS A 76 -24.19 4.50 19.07
CA LYS A 76 -24.48 3.30 19.89
C LYS A 76 -25.89 2.76 19.66
N LYS A 77 -26.88 3.64 19.45
CA LYS A 77 -28.26 3.26 19.12
C LYS A 77 -28.34 2.57 17.77
N ASN A 78 -27.60 3.05 16.77
CA ASN A 78 -27.52 2.44 15.43
C ASN A 78 -26.92 1.03 15.50
N ASN A 79 -25.81 0.83 16.23
CA ASN A 79 -25.24 -0.51 16.44
C ASN A 79 -26.26 -1.47 17.07
N LYS A 80 -26.91 -1.06 18.16
CA LYS A 80 -27.94 -1.88 18.83
C LYS A 80 -29.12 -2.20 17.90
N LYS A 81 -29.51 -1.27 17.02
CA LYS A 81 -30.61 -1.49 16.05
C LYS A 81 -30.22 -2.53 15.01
N GLU A 82 -29.00 -2.48 14.48
CA GLU A 82 -28.50 -3.46 13.50
C GLU A 82 -28.37 -4.85 14.10
N VAL A 83 -27.71 -4.96 15.27
CA VAL A 83 -27.55 -6.24 15.97
C VAL A 83 -28.91 -6.86 16.32
N LYS A 84 -29.86 -6.07 16.84
CA LYS A 84 -31.24 -6.57 17.08
C LYS A 84 -31.92 -7.05 15.80
N GLY A 85 -31.67 -6.41 14.67
CA GLY A 85 -32.19 -6.84 13.37
C GLY A 85 -31.63 -8.22 12.97
N LEU A 86 -30.33 -8.43 13.17
CA LEU A 86 -29.66 -9.70 12.89
C LEU A 86 -30.09 -10.81 13.86
N GLU A 87 -30.18 -10.51 15.16
CA GLU A 87 -30.69 -11.45 16.17
C GLU A 87 -32.14 -11.89 15.88
N LYS A 88 -33.01 -10.97 15.43
CA LYS A 88 -34.37 -11.32 15.01
C LYS A 88 -34.40 -12.27 13.82
N ARG A 89 -33.44 -12.14 12.89
CA ARG A 89 -33.30 -13.08 11.77
C ARG A 89 -32.73 -14.42 12.24
N MET A 90 -31.78 -14.39 13.16
CA MET A 90 -31.12 -15.57 13.72
C MET A 90 -32.13 -16.51 14.40
N LYS A 91 -33.12 -15.95 15.12
CA LYS A 91 -34.21 -16.72 15.76
C LYS A 91 -35.11 -17.51 14.80
N LYS A 92 -35.06 -17.26 13.49
CA LYS A 92 -35.84 -18.00 12.49
C LYS A 92 -35.16 -19.29 12.04
N TYR A 93 -33.89 -19.48 12.41
CA TYR A 93 -33.08 -20.61 12.00
C TYR A 93 -32.74 -21.48 13.22
N ASP A 94 -32.50 -22.76 12.97
CA ASP A 94 -32.01 -23.67 13.99
C ASP A 94 -30.58 -23.26 14.43
N PRO A 95 -30.25 -23.28 15.73
CA PRO A 95 -28.96 -22.83 16.24
C PRO A 95 -27.74 -23.55 15.65
N GLU A 96 -27.89 -24.80 15.19
CA GLU A 96 -26.79 -25.57 14.58
C GLU A 96 -26.76 -25.47 13.05
N SER A 97 -27.69 -24.73 12.45
CA SER A 97 -27.76 -24.59 11.00
C SER A 97 -26.70 -23.62 10.46
N ALA A 98 -26.17 -23.91 9.27
CA ALA A 98 -25.26 -23.03 8.53
C ALA A 98 -25.71 -21.54 8.46
N PRO A 99 -27.00 -21.20 8.24
CA PRO A 99 -27.44 -19.81 8.25
C PRO A 99 -27.37 -19.15 9.64
N ALA A 100 -27.55 -19.88 10.74
CA ALA A 100 -27.38 -19.33 12.08
C ALA A 100 -25.92 -18.97 12.36
N LEU A 101 -24.97 -19.84 11.98
CA LEU A 101 -23.53 -19.57 12.10
C LEU A 101 -23.11 -18.35 11.26
N ALA A 102 -23.62 -18.23 10.02
CA ALA A 102 -23.33 -17.09 9.17
C ALA A 102 -23.89 -15.76 9.75
N LEU A 103 -25.07 -15.81 10.40
CA LEU A 103 -25.65 -14.65 11.07
C LEU A 103 -24.85 -14.25 12.31
N GLN A 104 -24.38 -15.22 13.11
CA GLN A 104 -23.49 -14.95 14.23
C GLN A 104 -22.19 -14.27 13.76
N ALA A 105 -21.54 -14.81 12.72
CA ALA A 105 -20.36 -14.17 12.14
C ALA A 105 -20.64 -12.75 11.60
N THR A 106 -21.86 -12.49 11.12
CA THR A 106 -22.28 -11.15 10.68
C THR A 106 -22.47 -10.20 11.86
N ILE A 107 -23.04 -10.68 12.98
CA ILE A 107 -23.15 -9.91 14.22
C ILE A 107 -21.75 -9.54 14.73
N ASP A 108 -20.82 -10.49 14.74
CA ASP A 108 -19.45 -10.26 15.19
C ASP A 108 -18.73 -9.24 14.31
N LYS A 109 -18.83 -9.38 12.98
CA LYS A 109 -18.31 -8.38 12.02
C LYS A 109 -18.94 -7.00 12.20
N THR A 110 -20.24 -6.94 12.49
CA THR A 110 -20.94 -5.67 12.72
C THR A 110 -20.41 -4.99 13.98
N ASN A 111 -20.31 -5.72 15.08
CA ASN A 111 -19.74 -5.20 16.33
C ASN A 111 -18.28 -4.76 16.15
N GLN A 112 -17.48 -5.55 15.44
CA GLN A 112 -16.09 -5.21 15.11
C GLN A 112 -16.01 -3.94 14.25
N ARG A 113 -16.89 -3.78 13.25
CA ARG A 113 -16.95 -2.56 12.43
C ARG A 113 -17.24 -1.32 13.27
N PHE A 114 -18.27 -1.36 14.13
CA PHE A 114 -18.59 -0.24 15.02
C PHE A 114 -17.48 0.05 16.04
N LYS A 115 -16.78 -0.99 16.52
CA LYS A 115 -15.60 -0.84 17.38
C LYS A 115 -14.48 -0.12 16.64
N ASN A 116 -14.12 -0.59 15.45
CA ASN A 116 -13.05 0.00 14.63
C ASN A 116 -13.35 1.47 14.29
N TYR A 117 -14.59 1.80 13.91
CA TYR A 117 -14.98 3.19 13.65
C TYR A 117 -14.91 4.09 14.90
N GLY A 118 -15.22 3.54 16.08
CA GLY A 118 -15.07 4.28 17.34
C GLY A 118 -13.62 4.43 17.79
N GLU A 119 -12.75 3.46 17.48
CA GLU A 119 -11.32 3.47 17.82
C GLU A 119 -10.48 4.29 16.84
N ALA A 120 -10.89 4.35 15.57
CA ALA A 120 -10.26 5.16 14.52
C ALA A 120 -10.45 6.68 14.70
N GLY A 121 -11.17 7.11 15.76
CA GLY A 121 -11.35 8.53 16.05
C GLY A 121 -12.36 9.25 15.15
N LEU A 122 -13.18 8.52 14.39
CA LEU A 122 -14.15 9.13 13.46
C LEU A 122 -15.13 10.05 14.20
N LEU A 123 -15.54 11.11 13.51
CA LEU A 123 -16.50 12.08 14.00
C LEU A 123 -17.92 11.75 13.53
N CYS A 124 -18.89 11.83 14.43
CA CYS A 124 -20.29 11.52 14.19
C CYS A 124 -21.19 12.74 14.42
N GLY A 125 -22.20 12.89 13.56
CA GLY A 125 -23.23 13.92 13.65
C GLY A 125 -24.40 13.54 14.55
N ALA A 126 -25.49 14.31 14.47
CA ALA A 126 -26.74 14.03 15.17
C ALA A 126 -27.44 12.73 14.69
N ASP A 127 -27.15 12.32 13.46
CA ASP A 127 -27.56 11.07 12.83
C ASP A 127 -26.88 9.83 13.44
N GLY A 128 -25.74 10.00 14.09
CA GLY A 128 -24.93 8.91 14.62
C GLY A 128 -24.25 8.09 13.53
N LEU A 129 -23.95 8.70 12.39
CA LEU A 129 -23.16 8.11 11.32
C LEU A 129 -21.76 8.76 11.30
N PRO A 130 -20.70 8.04 10.91
CA PRO A 130 -19.38 8.63 10.74
C PRO A 130 -19.33 9.59 9.54
N HIS A 131 -18.84 10.81 9.75
CA HIS A 131 -18.55 11.81 8.73
C HIS A 131 -17.04 11.91 8.53
N LEU A 132 -16.62 12.15 7.29
CA LEU A 132 -15.20 12.28 6.94
C LEU A 132 -14.83 13.75 6.77
N ILE A 133 -13.64 14.10 7.23
CA ILE A 133 -13.05 15.43 7.09
C ILE A 133 -12.03 15.42 5.95
N VAL A 134 -12.18 16.35 5.00
CA VAL A 134 -11.39 16.39 3.75
C VAL A 134 -10.58 17.69 3.59
N ASP A 135 -10.40 18.44 4.66
CA ASP A 135 -9.73 19.76 4.65
C ASP A 135 -8.19 19.68 4.70
N GLY A 136 -7.62 18.49 4.86
CA GLY A 136 -6.17 18.29 5.02
C GLY A 136 -5.66 18.43 6.45
N ASN A 137 -6.53 18.45 7.46
CA ASN A 137 -6.14 18.45 8.86
C ASN A 137 -5.33 17.19 9.21
N LEU A 138 -4.20 17.39 9.91
CA LEU A 138 -3.27 16.35 10.35
C LEU A 138 -3.93 15.27 11.21
N GLU A 139 -4.96 15.63 11.99
CA GLU A 139 -5.68 14.69 12.86
C GLU A 139 -6.60 13.72 12.08
N HIS A 140 -7.00 14.08 10.85
CA HIS A 140 -7.94 13.31 10.01
C HIS A 140 -7.33 12.85 8.68
N LEU A 141 -6.01 12.87 8.53
CA LEU A 141 -5.35 12.47 7.28
C LEU A 141 -5.68 11.04 6.84
N GLY A 142 -5.93 10.14 7.80
CA GLY A 142 -6.31 8.76 7.54
C GLY A 142 -7.67 8.59 6.87
N GLU A 143 -8.54 9.61 6.93
CA GLU A 143 -9.90 9.53 6.39
C GLU A 143 -9.94 9.75 4.87
N PHE A 144 -9.15 10.69 4.35
CA PHE A 144 -9.16 11.06 2.94
C PHE A 144 -7.77 11.25 2.33
N ALA A 145 -6.87 11.96 3.00
CA ALA A 145 -5.59 12.35 2.41
C ALA A 145 -4.68 11.15 2.12
N ILE A 146 -4.51 10.24 3.09
CA ILE A 146 -3.71 9.02 2.93
C ILE A 146 -4.28 8.11 1.82
N PRO A 147 -5.57 7.71 1.84
CA PRO A 147 -6.12 6.90 0.75
C PRO A 147 -6.14 7.65 -0.59
N GLY A 148 -6.32 8.98 -0.58
CA GLY A 148 -6.26 9.82 -1.78
C GLY A 148 -4.88 9.84 -2.44
N ILE A 149 -3.82 10.01 -1.65
CA ILE A 149 -2.43 9.92 -2.14
C ILE A 149 -2.12 8.51 -2.65
N GLY A 150 -2.56 7.47 -1.92
CA GLY A 150 -2.44 6.08 -2.36
C GLY A 150 -3.16 5.83 -3.70
N PHE A 151 -4.36 6.40 -3.87
CA PHE A 151 -5.09 6.35 -5.13
C PHE A 151 -4.33 7.06 -6.25
N LEU A 152 -3.87 8.30 -6.05
CA LEU A 152 -3.12 9.05 -7.06
C LEU A 152 -1.83 8.33 -7.45
N TYR A 153 -1.12 7.75 -6.49
CA TYR A 153 0.07 6.94 -6.75
C TYR A 153 -0.25 5.71 -7.61
N THR A 154 -1.32 4.99 -7.28
CA THR A 154 -1.70 3.76 -8.01
C THR A 154 -2.24 4.09 -9.41
N ALA A 155 -3.08 5.12 -9.53
CA ALA A 155 -3.61 5.59 -10.80
C ALA A 155 -2.50 6.14 -11.71
N GLY A 156 -1.58 6.92 -11.15
CA GLY A 156 -0.42 7.43 -11.86
C GLY A 156 0.54 6.33 -12.29
N TRP A 157 0.73 5.28 -11.48
CA TRP A 157 1.53 4.10 -11.86
C TRP A 157 0.91 3.42 -13.09
N ILE A 158 -0.38 3.08 -13.03
CA ILE A 158 -1.09 2.44 -14.14
C ILE A 158 -1.03 3.32 -15.40
N GLY A 159 -1.32 4.61 -15.26
CA GLY A 159 -1.31 5.56 -16.38
C GLY A 159 0.08 5.69 -17.02
N TYR A 160 1.13 5.81 -16.21
CA TYR A 160 2.50 5.95 -16.70
C TYR A 160 3.02 4.64 -17.32
N ALA A 161 2.67 3.48 -16.77
CA ALA A 161 2.99 2.18 -17.36
C ALA A 161 2.35 2.03 -18.75
N GLY A 162 1.05 2.35 -18.87
CA GLY A 162 0.32 2.32 -20.13
C GLY A 162 0.91 3.29 -21.17
N ARG A 163 1.19 4.53 -20.78
CA ARG A 163 1.86 5.52 -21.64
C ARG A 163 3.21 5.00 -22.13
N SER A 164 4.04 4.49 -21.22
CA SER A 164 5.39 3.99 -21.55
C SER A 164 5.34 2.82 -22.54
N TYR A 165 4.35 1.93 -22.39
CA TYR A 165 4.12 0.84 -23.32
C TYR A 165 3.75 1.34 -24.72
N VAL A 166 2.76 2.23 -24.83
CA VAL A 166 2.33 2.80 -26.10
C VAL A 166 3.48 3.55 -26.79
N MET A 167 4.28 4.31 -26.03
CA MET A 167 5.44 5.02 -26.56
C MET A 167 6.51 4.07 -27.14
N LYS A 168 6.80 2.95 -26.46
CA LYS A 168 7.72 1.93 -27.00
C LYS A 168 7.13 1.21 -28.21
N ASN A 169 5.85 0.85 -28.15
CA ASN A 169 5.15 0.13 -29.22
C ASN A 169 5.02 0.96 -30.51
N LYS A 170 4.88 2.29 -30.41
CA LYS A 170 4.86 3.23 -31.55
C LYS A 170 6.11 3.14 -32.44
N LEU A 171 7.26 2.73 -31.89
CA LEU A 171 8.52 2.60 -32.63
C LEU A 171 8.64 1.27 -33.40
N THR A 172 7.69 0.35 -33.23
CA THR A 172 7.68 -0.93 -33.93
C THR A 172 7.17 -0.80 -35.36
N ALA A 173 7.47 -1.77 -36.22
CA ALA A 173 7.04 -1.76 -37.62
C ALA A 173 5.51 -1.82 -37.79
N LYS A 174 4.78 -2.40 -36.82
CA LYS A 174 3.31 -2.53 -36.84
C LYS A 174 2.72 -2.28 -35.44
N PRO A 175 2.58 -1.01 -35.02
CA PRO A 175 2.13 -0.68 -33.66
C PRO A 175 0.75 -1.27 -33.31
N THR A 176 -0.18 -1.31 -34.27
CA THR A 176 -1.53 -1.87 -34.07
C THR A 176 -1.51 -3.34 -33.64
N ASN A 177 -0.49 -4.11 -34.05
CA ASN A 177 -0.38 -5.51 -33.65
C ASN A 177 0.04 -5.66 -32.19
N GLY A 178 0.91 -4.77 -31.70
CA GLY A 178 1.35 -4.76 -30.30
C GLY A 178 0.27 -4.28 -29.33
N GLU A 179 -0.81 -3.65 -29.82
CA GLU A 179 -1.98 -3.30 -29.00
C GLU A 179 -2.99 -4.45 -28.87
N ILE A 180 -3.09 -5.31 -29.88
CA ILE A 180 -3.98 -6.49 -29.87
C ILE A 180 -3.28 -7.66 -29.17
N ILE A 181 -2.03 -7.93 -29.56
CA ILE A 181 -1.20 -8.98 -28.99
C ILE A 181 -0.14 -8.28 -28.15
N ILE A 182 -0.43 -8.12 -26.87
CA ILE A 182 0.45 -7.46 -25.93
C ILE A 182 1.76 -8.25 -25.80
N ASP A 183 2.86 -7.60 -26.12
CA ASP A 183 4.21 -8.05 -25.73
C ASP A 183 4.30 -8.04 -24.20
N VAL A 184 4.04 -9.20 -23.58
CA VAL A 184 4.01 -9.38 -22.12
C VAL A 184 5.37 -9.05 -21.48
N PRO A 185 6.52 -9.52 -21.98
CA PRO A 185 7.82 -9.09 -21.48
C PRO A 185 8.00 -7.57 -21.45
N MET A 186 7.73 -6.89 -22.57
CA MET A 186 7.86 -5.43 -22.65
C MET A 186 6.88 -4.71 -21.71
N ALA A 187 5.65 -5.21 -21.59
CA ALA A 187 4.64 -4.64 -20.71
C ALA A 187 5.04 -4.74 -19.24
N LEU A 188 5.55 -5.89 -18.81
CA LEU A 188 6.02 -6.10 -17.43
C LEU A 188 7.20 -5.19 -17.09
N ASP A 189 8.15 -5.01 -18.02
CA ASP A 189 9.26 -4.08 -17.83
C ASP A 189 8.77 -2.63 -17.67
N CYS A 190 7.80 -2.21 -18.48
CA CYS A 190 7.18 -0.88 -18.36
C CYS A 190 6.44 -0.73 -17.03
N MET A 191 5.72 -1.76 -16.59
CA MET A 191 5.03 -1.77 -15.29
C MET A 191 6.02 -1.65 -14.13
N TRP A 192 7.16 -2.35 -14.18
CA TRP A 192 8.17 -2.29 -13.13
C TRP A 192 8.83 -0.90 -13.06
N GLN A 193 9.21 -0.34 -14.21
CA GLN A 193 9.81 1.00 -14.29
C GLN A 193 8.84 2.11 -13.84
N ALA A 194 7.54 1.93 -14.08
CA ALA A 194 6.51 2.88 -13.70
C ALA A 194 6.31 3.05 -12.19
N GLY A 195 6.91 2.23 -11.33
CA GLY A 195 6.89 2.46 -9.88
C GLY A 195 7.48 3.81 -9.48
N ALA A 196 8.44 4.34 -10.25
CA ALA A 196 9.03 5.66 -10.03
C ALA A 196 8.34 6.79 -10.82
N TRP A 197 7.09 6.60 -11.26
CA TRP A 197 6.40 7.55 -12.15
C TRP A 197 6.39 9.01 -11.68
N PRO A 198 6.26 9.38 -10.38
CA PRO A 198 6.17 10.80 -10.02
C PRO A 198 7.48 11.54 -10.35
N LEU A 199 8.61 10.87 -10.17
CA LEU A 199 9.92 11.41 -10.50
C LEU A 199 10.13 11.44 -12.01
N LEU A 200 9.86 10.34 -12.70
CA LEU A 200 10.09 10.23 -14.15
C LEU A 200 9.19 11.20 -14.93
N ALA A 201 7.90 11.25 -14.62
CA ALA A 201 6.97 12.20 -15.22
C ALA A 201 7.35 13.65 -14.92
N GLY A 202 7.84 13.94 -13.71
CA GLY A 202 8.37 15.26 -13.35
C GLY A 202 9.61 15.66 -14.15
N LEU A 203 10.51 14.71 -14.44
CA LEU A 203 11.67 14.95 -15.28
C LEU A 203 11.30 15.11 -16.76
N GLU A 204 10.40 14.29 -17.29
CA GLU A 204 9.87 14.42 -18.66
C GLU A 204 9.13 15.74 -18.86
N LEU A 205 8.36 16.19 -17.86
CA LEU A 205 7.70 17.49 -17.89
C LEU A 205 8.72 18.64 -17.95
N LYS A 206 9.78 18.58 -17.13
CA LYS A 206 10.86 19.59 -17.17
C LYS A 206 11.64 19.60 -18.49
N LYS A 207 11.76 18.45 -19.15
CA LYS A 207 12.39 18.31 -20.46
C LYS A 207 11.48 18.70 -21.63
N GLY A 208 10.17 18.85 -21.38
CA GLY A 208 9.17 19.10 -22.43
C GLY A 208 8.78 17.87 -23.23
N GLU A 209 9.12 16.66 -22.78
CA GLU A 209 8.82 15.38 -23.46
C GLU A 209 7.46 14.79 -23.04
N LEU A 210 6.86 15.33 -21.96
CA LEU A 210 5.57 14.83 -21.46
C LEU A 210 4.40 15.23 -22.36
N THR A 211 4.44 16.44 -22.93
CA THR A 211 3.37 17.05 -23.73
C THR A 211 3.78 17.15 -25.20
N ALA A 212 2.87 16.82 -26.12
CA ALA A 212 3.09 17.02 -27.54
C ALA A 212 3.02 18.52 -27.90
N PRO A 213 3.82 18.99 -28.88
CA PRO A 213 3.75 20.37 -29.37
C PRO A 213 2.45 20.62 -30.15
N GLU A 214 1.98 21.86 -30.15
CA GLU A 214 0.74 22.25 -30.86
C GLU A 214 0.78 21.92 -32.36
N SER A 215 1.96 21.93 -32.98
CA SER A 215 2.14 21.58 -34.39
C SER A 215 1.86 20.11 -34.73
N GLU A 216 1.95 19.21 -33.75
CA GLU A 216 1.70 17.77 -33.95
C GLU A 216 0.22 17.41 -33.75
N ILE A 217 -0.58 18.31 -33.15
CA ILE A 217 -1.98 18.07 -32.84
C ILE A 217 -2.84 18.76 -33.90
N THR A 218 -3.50 17.97 -34.74
CA THR A 218 -4.46 18.50 -35.71
C THR A 218 -5.67 19.10 -34.99
N VAL A 219 -5.99 20.36 -35.28
CA VAL A 219 -7.16 21.07 -34.74
C VAL A 219 -8.18 21.34 -35.84
N SER A 220 -9.47 21.21 -35.53
CA SER A 220 -10.53 21.71 -36.41
C SER A 220 -10.59 23.23 -36.34
N PRO A 221 -11.07 23.92 -37.40
CA PRO A 221 -11.38 25.35 -37.32
C PRO A 221 -12.26 25.65 -36.10
N ARG A 222 -11.92 26.68 -35.34
CA ARG A 222 -12.58 27.07 -34.09
C ARG A 222 -13.70 28.07 -34.33
#